data_AF-A0A6B2DW70-F1
#
_entry.id   AF-A0A6B2DW70-F1
#
_cell.length_a   1.000
_cell.length_b   1.000
_cell.length_c   1.000
_cell.angle_alpha   90.00
_cell.angle_beta   90.00
_cell.angle_gamma   90.00
#
_symmetry.space_group_name_H-M   'P 1'
#
loop_
_entity.id
_entity.type
_entity.pdbx_description
1 polymer ?
#
loop_
_entity_poly.entity_id
_entity_poly.type
_entity_poly.pdbx_seq_one_letter_code
_entity_poly.pdbx_strand_id
1 'polypeptide(L)'
;MISMTISDWKRTIYAVLALPTYLAGPKARERLARRWLGAEPGPGGFGAAVVAFPVGLLVWYLVGRIATFGFFWTEAGAAGSWGGPSLVGAWVVHFFCALGMAVVCMGALRPLTRWQVRSSDLVDSSHRR
;
A
#
# COMPACT_ATOMS: atom_id res chain seq x y z
N MET A 1 -14.03 -12.39 6.51
CA MET A 1 -14.44 -11.17 5.79
C MET A 1 -13.28 -10.17 5.83
N ILE A 2 -12.57 -9.98 4.71
CA ILE A 2 -11.50 -8.98 4.63
C ILE A 2 -12.17 -7.62 4.43
N SER A 3 -12.64 -7.00 5.52
CA SER A 3 -13.07 -5.61 5.48
C SER A 3 -11.82 -4.74 5.34
N MET A 4 -11.68 -4.07 4.20
CA MET A 4 -10.64 -3.06 4.01
C MET A 4 -10.99 -1.85 4.86
N THR A 5 -10.11 -1.54 5.81
CA THR A 5 -10.32 -0.43 6.73
C THR A 5 -9.63 0.82 6.20
N ILE A 6 -10.07 2.00 6.68
CA ILE A 6 -9.35 3.27 6.47
C ILE A 6 -7.87 3.15 6.88
N SER A 7 -7.55 2.25 7.83
CA SER A 7 -6.18 1.99 8.26
C SER A 7 -5.30 1.33 7.19
N ASP A 8 -5.87 0.55 6.26
CA ASP A 8 -5.12 -0.13 5.19
C ASP A 8 -4.68 0.87 4.11
N TRP A 9 -5.54 1.82 3.75
CA TRP A 9 -5.19 2.93 2.85
C TRP A 9 -4.12 3.85 3.41
N LYS A 10 -4.15 4.12 4.73
CA LYS A 10 -3.07 4.87 5.39
C LYS A 10 -1.72 4.14 5.29
N ARG A 11 -1.72 2.81 5.35
CA ARG A 11 -0.50 1.99 5.23
C ARG A 11 0.08 2.00 3.82
N THR A 12 -0.73 2.05 2.77
CA THR A 12 -0.21 2.12 1.39
C THR A 12 0.48 3.46 1.14
N ILE A 13 -0.09 4.57 1.61
CA ILE A 13 0.54 5.89 1.55
C ILE A 13 1.83 5.91 2.36
N TYR A 14 1.77 5.40 3.59
CA TYR A 14 2.96 5.28 4.43
C TYR A 14 4.06 4.45 3.76
N ALA A 15 3.74 3.32 3.14
CA ALA A 15 4.70 2.45 2.47
C ALA A 15 5.44 3.14 1.31
N VAL A 16 4.73 3.96 0.52
CA VAL A 16 5.33 4.76 -0.57
C VAL A 16 6.26 5.85 -0.01
N LEU A 17 5.91 6.45 1.13
CA LEU A 17 6.66 7.57 1.68
C LEU A 17 7.78 7.14 2.66
N ALA A 18 7.70 5.95 3.24
CA ALA A 18 8.63 5.47 4.26
C ALA A 18 10.07 5.45 3.73
N LEU A 19 10.30 4.86 2.55
CA LEU A 19 11.64 4.74 1.99
C LEU A 19 12.28 6.12 1.66
N PRO A 20 11.61 7.06 0.94
CA PRO A 20 12.15 8.40 0.74
C PRO A 20 12.49 9.16 2.03
N THR A 21 11.72 8.95 3.11
CA THR A 21 12.01 9.63 4.38
C THR A 21 13.32 9.20 5.05
N TYR A 22 13.93 8.06 4.66
CA TYR A 22 15.27 7.71 5.11
C TYR A 22 16.34 8.67 4.55
N LEU A 23 16.13 9.21 3.34
CA LEU A 23 17.00 10.23 2.76
C LEU A 23 16.78 11.60 3.42
N ALA A 24 15.55 11.88 3.87
CA ALA A 24 15.17 13.14 4.54
C ALA A 24 15.50 13.20 6.05
N GLY A 25 15.99 12.09 6.64
CA GLY A 25 16.46 12.04 8.02
C GLY A 25 15.44 11.62 9.09
N PRO A 26 15.86 11.51 10.36
CA PRO A 26 15.06 10.95 11.46
C PRO A 26 13.76 11.71 11.75
N LYS A 27 13.78 13.05 11.74
CA LYS A 27 12.60 13.88 12.02
C LYS A 27 11.47 13.65 11.00
N ALA A 28 11.82 13.44 9.73
CA ALA A 28 10.85 13.15 8.67
C ALA A 28 10.15 11.80 8.90
N ARG A 29 10.92 10.76 9.26
CA ARG A 29 10.38 9.42 9.59
C ARG A 29 9.43 9.46 10.78
N GLU A 30 9.81 10.18 11.83
CA GLU A 30 9.02 10.33 13.05
C GLU A 30 7.70 11.08 12.78
N ARG A 31 7.77 12.19 12.02
CA ARG A 31 6.57 12.94 11.61
C ARG A 31 5.63 12.09 10.75
N LEU A 32 6.19 11.30 9.82
CA LEU A 32 5.40 10.43 8.95
C LEU A 32 4.70 9.32 9.74
N ALA A 33 5.43 8.61 10.60
CA ALA A 33 4.90 7.53 11.44
C ALA A 33 3.78 8.04 12.37
N ARG A 34 3.98 9.19 13.03
CA ARG A 34 2.95 9.80 13.88
C ARG A 34 1.72 10.23 13.09
N ARG A 35 1.91 10.93 11.96
CA ARG A 35 0.80 11.47 11.17
C ARG A 35 -0.09 10.39 10.55
N TRP A 36 0.52 9.33 10.01
CA TRP A 36 -0.20 8.33 9.23
C TRP A 36 -0.58 7.08 10.02
N LEU A 37 0.22 6.72 11.02
CA LEU A 37 0.06 5.47 11.76
C LEU A 37 -0.19 5.69 13.26
N GLY A 38 -0.03 6.91 13.78
CA GLY A 38 -0.14 7.17 15.22
C GLY A 38 0.93 6.43 16.03
N ALA A 39 2.10 6.17 15.43
CA ALA A 39 3.14 5.32 16.00
C ALA A 39 4.52 5.96 15.91
N GLU A 40 5.49 5.38 16.62
CA GLU A 40 6.90 5.80 16.58
C GLU A 40 7.72 4.91 15.64
N PRO A 41 8.75 5.45 14.97
CA PRO A 41 9.63 4.65 14.12
C PRO A 41 10.39 3.60 14.97
N GLY A 42 10.35 2.34 14.55
CA GLY A 42 11.07 1.26 15.19
C GLY A 42 12.57 1.21 14.82
N PRO A 43 13.44 0.64 15.67
CA PRO A 43 14.83 0.39 15.31
C PRO A 43 14.90 -0.68 14.21
N GLY A 44 15.65 -0.42 13.13
CA GLY A 44 15.85 -1.39 12.04
C GLY A 44 14.82 -1.40 10.90
N GLY A 45 13.93 -0.41 10.83
CA GLY A 45 12.83 -0.37 9.84
C GLY A 45 13.23 -0.17 8.36
N PHE A 46 14.52 -0.05 8.02
CA PHE A 46 14.95 0.26 6.64
C PHE A 46 14.66 -0.89 5.68
N GLY A 47 15.03 -2.13 6.03
CA GLY A 47 14.77 -3.29 5.18
C GLY A 47 13.27 -3.49 4.91
N ALA A 48 12.44 -3.32 5.95
CA ALA A 48 10.99 -3.38 5.79
C ALA A 48 10.46 -2.24 4.91
N ALA A 49 11.05 -1.04 4.95
CA ALA A 49 10.69 0.07 4.07
C ALA A 49 11.10 -0.20 2.61
N VAL A 50 12.26 -0.81 2.36
CA VAL A 50 12.71 -1.23 1.02
C VAL A 50 11.73 -2.22 0.40
N VAL A 51 11.21 -3.18 1.18
CA VAL A 51 10.23 -4.16 0.70
C VAL A 51 8.83 -3.56 0.58
N ALA A 52 8.42 -2.71 1.52
CA ALA A 52 7.08 -2.11 1.50
C ALA A 52 6.90 -1.10 0.37
N PHE A 53 7.96 -0.39 -0.03
CA PHE A 53 7.92 0.62 -1.09
C PHE A 53 7.38 0.11 -2.44
N PRO A 54 7.94 -0.95 -3.07
CA PRO A 54 7.41 -1.47 -4.33
C PRO A 54 6.00 -2.03 -4.19
N VAL A 55 5.64 -2.60 -3.03
CA VAL A 55 4.28 -3.09 -2.76
C VAL A 55 3.29 -1.92 -2.72
N GLY A 56 3.65 -0.82 -2.05
CA GLY A 56 2.85 0.41 -2.02
C GLY A 56 2.70 1.02 -3.42
N LEU A 57 3.79 1.10 -4.20
CA LEU A 57 3.76 1.57 -5.58
C LEU A 57 2.86 0.69 -6.46
N LEU A 58 2.93 -0.64 -6.31
CA LEU A 58 2.08 -1.56 -7.07
C LEU A 58 0.60 -1.30 -6.80
N VAL A 59 0.21 -1.09 -5.54
CA VAL A 59 -1.19 -0.74 -5.20
C VAL A 59 -1.63 0.54 -5.92
N TRP A 60 -0.83 1.60 -5.86
CA TRP A 60 -1.17 2.87 -6.51
C TRP A 60 -1.13 2.78 -8.04
N TYR A 61 -0.22 1.98 -8.60
CA TYR A 61 -0.20 1.66 -10.02
C TYR A 61 -1.48 0.95 -10.45
N LEU A 62 -1.93 -0.07 -9.71
CA LEU A 62 -3.16 -0.80 -10.03
C LEU A 62 -4.39 0.11 -9.97
N VAL A 63 -4.48 0.96 -8.95
CA VAL A 63 -5.56 1.96 -8.82
C VAL A 63 -5.56 2.91 -10.02
N GLY A 64 -4.40 3.49 -10.34
CA GLY A 64 -4.26 4.40 -11.47
C GLY A 64 -4.54 3.71 -12.81
N ARG A 65 -4.06 2.48 -13.00
CA ARG A 65 -4.24 1.70 -14.23
C ARG A 65 -5.69 1.38 -14.50
N ILE A 66 -6.46 1.02 -13.46
CA ILE A 66 -7.90 0.74 -13.59
C ILE A 66 -8.70 2.03 -13.77
N ALA A 67 -8.37 3.09 -13.04
CA ALA A 67 -9.03 4.38 -13.16
C ALA A 67 -8.83 5.02 -14.55
N THR A 68 -7.67 4.79 -15.17
CA THR A 68 -7.32 5.35 -16.50
C THR A 68 -7.47 4.35 -17.63
N PHE A 69 -8.00 3.15 -17.37
CA PHE A 69 -8.00 2.04 -18.34
C PHE A 69 -8.66 2.42 -19.67
N GLY A 70 -9.82 3.09 -19.61
CA GLY A 70 -10.54 3.52 -20.81
C GLY A 70 -9.83 4.63 -21.60
N PHE A 71 -9.05 5.49 -20.94
CA PHE A 71 -8.30 6.56 -21.61
C PHE A 71 -7.17 5.99 -22.49
N PHE A 72 -6.59 4.86 -22.08
CA PHE A 72 -5.53 4.17 -22.81
C PHE A 72 -6.04 2.99 -23.64
N TRP A 73 -7.34 2.89 -23.88
CA TRP A 73 -7.93 1.83 -24.67
C TRP A 73 -7.70 2.05 -26.16
N THR A 74 -7.25 1.01 -26.86
CA THR A 74 -7.02 1.02 -28.31
C THR A 74 -7.51 -0.28 -28.93
N GLU A 75 -7.82 -0.27 -30.23
CA GLU A 75 -8.23 -1.50 -30.95
C GLU A 75 -7.13 -2.56 -30.92
N ALA A 76 -5.86 -2.15 -31.02
CA ALA A 76 -4.73 -3.05 -30.87
C ALA A 76 -4.67 -3.67 -29.45
N GLY A 77 -5.01 -2.89 -28.41
CA GLY A 77 -5.12 -3.39 -27.04
C GLY A 77 -6.32 -4.33 -26.82
N ALA A 78 -7.41 -4.12 -27.57
CA ALA A 78 -8.62 -4.92 -27.48
C ALA A 78 -8.40 -6.38 -27.91
N ALA A 79 -7.64 -6.60 -28.99
CA ALA A 79 -7.41 -7.92 -29.60
C ALA A 79 -6.70 -8.91 -28.66
N GLY A 80 -5.88 -8.42 -27.74
CA GLY A 80 -5.16 -9.23 -26.75
C GLY A 80 -5.76 -9.20 -25.34
N SER A 81 -6.85 -8.46 -25.13
CA SER A 81 -7.38 -8.21 -23.78
C SER A 81 -8.19 -9.39 -23.24
N TRP A 82 -7.95 -9.73 -21.98
CA TRP A 82 -8.79 -10.67 -21.25
C TRP A 82 -10.12 -9.99 -20.93
N GLY A 83 -11.25 -10.63 -21.24
CA GLY A 83 -12.59 -10.04 -21.15
C GLY A 83 -13.22 -9.66 -22.50
N GLY A 84 -12.54 -9.97 -23.61
CA GLY A 84 -13.06 -9.82 -24.97
C GLY A 84 -12.82 -8.42 -25.56
N PRO A 85 -13.21 -8.20 -26.84
CA PRO A 85 -12.85 -6.99 -27.58
C PRO A 85 -13.60 -5.74 -27.12
N SER A 86 -14.56 -5.86 -26.20
CA SER A 86 -15.29 -4.72 -25.66
C SER A 86 -14.50 -4.07 -24.52
N LEU A 87 -14.45 -2.74 -24.50
CA LEU A 87 -13.84 -1.97 -23.42
C LEU A 87 -14.41 -2.37 -22.05
N VAL A 88 -15.74 -2.51 -21.95
CA VAL A 88 -16.43 -2.83 -20.69
C VAL A 88 -16.06 -4.23 -20.21
N GLY A 89 -16.11 -5.23 -21.09
CA GLY A 89 -15.75 -6.61 -20.74
C GLY A 89 -14.30 -6.74 -20.28
N ALA A 90 -13.37 -6.11 -21.01
CA ALA A 90 -11.96 -6.08 -20.62
C ALA A 90 -11.75 -5.35 -19.29
N TRP A 91 -12.38 -4.18 -19.12
CA TRP A 91 -12.27 -3.42 -17.88
C TRP A 91 -12.74 -4.22 -16.66
N VAL A 92 -13.88 -4.90 -16.75
CA VAL A 92 -14.43 -5.70 -15.64
C VAL A 92 -13.46 -6.79 -15.20
N VAL A 93 -12.89 -7.55 -16.14
CA VAL A 93 -11.92 -8.61 -15.81
C VAL A 93 -10.69 -8.03 -15.14
N HIS A 94 -10.11 -6.97 -15.70
CA HIS A 94 -8.91 -6.35 -15.14
C HIS A 94 -9.19 -5.68 -13.79
N PHE A 95 -10.38 -5.10 -13.60
CA PHE A 95 -10.83 -4.54 -12.33
C PHE A 95 -10.79 -5.59 -11.22
N PHE A 96 -11.37 -6.78 -11.44
CA PHE A 96 -11.37 -7.84 -10.44
C PHE A 96 -9.98 -8.42 -10.19
N CYS A 97 -9.14 -8.57 -11.24
CA CYS A 97 -7.74 -8.96 -11.08
C CYS A 97 -6.97 -7.94 -10.23
N ALA A 98 -7.08 -6.65 -10.56
CA ALA A 98 -6.42 -5.57 -9.84
C ALA A 98 -6.92 -5.47 -8.39
N LEU A 99 -8.23 -5.63 -8.17
CA LEU A 99 -8.82 -5.65 -6.83
C LEU A 99 -8.23 -6.80 -6.00
N GLY A 100 -8.22 -8.03 -6.55
CA GLY A 100 -7.64 -9.19 -5.87
C GLY A 100 -6.17 -8.98 -5.50
N MET A 101 -5.37 -8.49 -6.45
CA MET A 101 -3.95 -8.15 -6.21
C MET A 101 -3.80 -7.05 -5.14
N ALA A 102 -4.63 -6.01 -5.18
CA ALA A 102 -4.60 -4.92 -4.19
C ALA A 102 -4.94 -5.43 -2.78
N VAL A 103 -5.93 -6.32 -2.64
CA VAL A 103 -6.24 -6.96 -1.34
C VAL A 103 -5.04 -7.71 -0.79
N VAL A 104 -4.39 -8.53 -1.61
CA VAL A 104 -3.19 -9.30 -1.21
C VAL A 104 -2.05 -8.36 -0.82
N CYS A 105 -1.78 -7.33 -1.62
CA CYS A 105 -0.73 -6.35 -1.35
C CYS A 105 -0.98 -5.58 -0.04
N MET A 106 -2.21 -5.09 0.18
CA MET A 106 -2.57 -4.41 1.43
C MET A 106 -2.47 -5.36 2.63
N GLY A 107 -2.82 -6.63 2.45
CA GLY A 107 -2.59 -7.67 3.45
C GLY A 107 -1.12 -7.83 3.82
N ALA A 108 -0.23 -7.87 2.82
CA ALA A 108 1.23 -7.97 2.99
C ALA A 108 1.83 -6.72 3.66
N LEU A 109 1.26 -5.52 3.44
CA LEU A 109 1.72 -4.30 4.09
C LEU A 109 1.49 -4.29 5.60
N ARG A 110 0.49 -5.02 6.12
CA ARG A 110 0.20 -5.05 7.57
C ARG A 110 1.40 -5.52 8.42
N PRO A 111 1.99 -6.72 8.20
CA PRO A 111 3.17 -7.16 8.94
C PRO A 111 4.40 -6.28 8.65
N LEU A 112 4.60 -5.84 7.40
CA LEU A 112 5.73 -4.97 7.05
C LEU A 112 5.69 -3.64 7.80
N THR A 113 4.52 -3.02 7.92
CA THR A 113 4.37 -1.80 8.71
C THR A 113 4.60 -2.07 10.19
N ARG A 114 4.13 -3.20 10.74
CA ARG A 114 4.38 -3.56 12.15
C ARG A 114 5.88 -3.71 12.45
N TRP A 115 6.68 -4.13 11.48
CA TRP A 115 8.14 -4.18 11.62
C TRP A 115 8.82 -2.80 11.53
N GLN A 116 8.16 -1.82 10.91
CA GLN A 116 8.69 -0.46 10.75
C GLN A 116 8.38 0.45 11.94
N VAL A 117 7.33 0.17 12.71
CA VAL A 117 6.89 1.04 13.80
C VAL A 117 6.77 0.29 15.12
N ARG A 118 7.05 0.98 16.22
CA ARG A 118 6.74 0.49 17.57
C ARG A 118 5.39 1.07 17.98
N SER A 119 4.47 0.20 18.38
CA SER A 119 3.21 0.61 18.99
C SER A 119 3.44 0.99 20.45
N SER A 120 2.89 2.12 20.87
CA SER A 120 3.03 2.66 22.24
C SER A 120 2.34 1.79 23.31
N ASP A 121 1.47 0.86 22.91
CA ASP A 121 0.62 0.07 23.80
C ASP A 121 1.37 -0.90 24.74
N LEU A 122 2.66 -1.15 24.51
CA LEU A 122 3.45 -2.07 25.35
C LEU A 122 4.11 -1.41 26.57
N VAL A 123 4.29 -0.08 26.58
CA VAL A 123 4.98 0.63 27.68
C VAL A 123 4.05 0.93 28.86
N ASP A 124 2.75 1.10 28.60
CA ASP A 124 1.78 1.48 29.65
C ASP A 124 1.34 0.28 30.53
N SER A 125 1.65 -0.95 30.10
CA SER A 125 1.34 -2.18 30.85
C SER A 125 2.41 -2.58 31.87
N SER A 126 3.64 -2.09 31.74
CA SER A 126 4.75 -2.40 32.66
C SER A 126 4.82 -1.49 33.89
N HIS A 127 4.06 -0.39 33.92
CA HIS A 127 4.01 0.55 35.05
C HIS A 127 2.80 0.37 35.98
N ARG A 128 1.99 -0.68 35.77
CA ARG A 128 0.82 -1.03 36.62
C ARG A 128 0.99 -2.33 37.42
N ARG A 129 2.20 -2.68 37.84
CA ARG A 129 2.43 -3.79 38.79
C ARG A 129 3.25 -3.32 39.96
#